data_AF-A0A354PGX1-F1
#
_entry.id   AF-A0A354PGX1-F1
#
_cell.length_a   1.000
_cell.length_b   1.000
_cell.length_c   1.000
_cell.angle_alpha   90.00
_cell.angle_beta   90.00
_cell.angle_gamma   90.00
#
_symmetry.space_group_name_H-M   'P 1'
#
loop_
_entity.id
_entity.type
_entity.pdbx_description
1 polymer ?
#
loop_
_entity_poly.entity_id
_entity_poly.type
_entity_poly.pdbx_seq_one_letter_code
_entity_poly.pdbx_strand_id
1 'polypeptide(L)' 'MDCPLTRRDGEPAVEWSWETSDEMDQAHGRGWEALKGRELRGMVFFHGGDESVFVARKTVNRENPTK' A
#
# COMPACT_ATOMS: atom_id res chain seq x y z
N MET A 1 -14.27 -0.01 -0.83
CA MET A 1 -12.86 0.33 -1.11
C MET A 1 -12.75 0.48 -2.60
N ASP A 2 -12.59 1.72 -3.07
CA ASP A 2 -12.36 2.03 -4.48
C ASP A 2 -10.88 2.34 -4.67
N CYS A 3 -10.28 1.78 -5.72
CA CYS A 3 -8.85 1.90 -6.00
C CYS A 3 -8.63 2.43 -7.43
N PRO A 4 -8.93 3.71 -7.71
CA PRO A 4 -8.74 4.26 -9.03
C PRO A 4 -7.28 4.17 -9.49
N LEU A 5 -7.10 3.78 -10.76
CA LEU A 5 -5.81 3.88 -11.43
C LEU A 5 -5.48 5.37 -11.68
N THR A 6 -4.32 5.78 -11.23
CA THR A 6 -3.80 7.15 -11.35
C THR A 6 -2.38 7.13 -11.91
N ARG A 7 -1.74 8.30 -11.97
CA ARG A 7 -0.31 8.45 -12.29
C ARG A 7 0.36 9.34 -11.26
N ARG A 8 1.54 8.94 -10.80
CA ARG A 8 2.36 9.73 -9.87
C ARG A 8 3.79 9.80 -10.38
N ASP A 9 4.32 11.01 -10.51
CA ASP A 9 5.63 11.27 -11.13
C ASP A 9 5.78 10.64 -12.53
N GLY A 10 4.68 10.51 -13.27
CA GLY A 10 4.65 9.85 -14.58
C GLY A 10 4.52 8.32 -14.55
N GLU A 11 4.62 7.70 -13.37
CA GLU A 11 4.53 6.25 -13.19
C GLU A 11 3.09 5.79 -12.91
N PRO A 12 2.72 4.56 -13.31
CA PRO A 12 1.45 3.97 -12.92
C PRO A 12 1.31 3.90 -11.41
N ALA A 13 0.18 4.35 -10.91
CA ALA A 13 -0.10 4.37 -9.48
C ALA A 13 -1.57 4.03 -9.19
N VAL A 14 -1.85 3.68 -7.95
CA VAL A 14 -3.20 3.57 -7.41
C VAL A 14 -3.32 4.44 -6.18
N GLU A 15 -4.49 5.02 -5.98
CA GLU A 15 -4.89 5.68 -4.73
C GLU A 15 -6.03 4.87 -4.12
N TRP A 16 -6.09 4.80 -2.80
CA TRP A 16 -7.09 4.00 -2.11
C TRP A 16 -7.41 4.61 -0.74
N SER A 17 -8.63 4.38 -0.27
CA SER A 17 -9.08 4.63 1.10
C SER A 17 -9.41 3.33 1.79
N TRP A 18 -9.30 3.30 3.12
CA TRP A 18 -9.65 2.15 3.93
C TRP A 18 -10.36 2.58 5.19
N GLU A 19 -11.23 1.71 5.67
CA GLU A 19 -11.98 1.87 6.90
C GLU A 19 -11.93 0.53 7.63
N THR A 20 -11.65 0.55 8.92
CA THR A 20 -11.61 -0.61 9.82
C THR A 20 -12.18 -0.21 11.18
N SER A 21 -12.37 -1.19 12.05
CA SER A 21 -12.62 -0.96 13.46
C SER A 21 -11.44 -1.49 14.26
N ASP A 22 -10.87 -0.64 15.11
CA ASP A 22 -9.88 -1.01 16.11
C ASP A 22 -10.58 -1.07 17.47
N GLU A 23 -10.95 -2.29 17.91
CA GLU A 23 -11.57 -2.55 19.22
C GLU A 23 -12.69 -1.55 19.62
N MET A 24 -13.61 -1.29 18.68
CA MET A 24 -14.76 -0.34 18.75
C MET A 24 -14.47 1.10 18.33
N ASP A 25 -13.21 1.49 18.14
CA ASP A 25 -12.86 2.78 17.56
C ASP A 25 -12.84 2.69 16.03
N GLN A 26 -13.35 3.73 15.37
CA GLN A 26 -13.32 3.80 13.91
C GLN A 26 -11.93 4.23 13.47
N ALA A 27 -11.17 3.29 12.92
CA ALA A 27 -9.90 3.59 12.28
C ALA A 27 -10.10 3.68 10.76
N HIS A 28 -9.61 4.74 10.15
CA HIS A 28 -9.73 4.92 8.71
C HIS A 28 -8.51 5.65 8.19
N GLY A 29 -8.29 5.56 6.90
CA GLY A 29 -7.07 6.05 6.30
C GLY A 29 -7.13 6.09 4.80
N ARG A 30 -6.01 6.49 4.23
CA ARG A 30 -5.80 6.52 2.79
C ARG A 30 -4.37 6.17 2.47
N GLY A 31 -4.14 5.81 1.21
CA GLY A 31 -2.83 5.46 0.74
C GLY A 31 -2.71 5.59 -0.75
N TRP A 32 -1.48 5.44 -1.20
CA TRP A 32 -1.17 5.36 -2.62
C TRP A 32 0.03 4.45 -2.81
N GLU A 33 0.12 3.89 -4.01
CA GLU A 33 1.23 3.02 -4.42
C GLU A 33 1.58 3.31 -5.86
N ALA A 34 2.87 3.49 -6.16
CA ALA A 34 3.39 3.73 -7.50
C ALA A 34 4.47 2.70 -7.84
N LEU A 35 4.39 2.12 -9.04
CA LEU A 35 5.38 1.17 -9.52
C LEU A 35 6.56 1.92 -10.12
N LYS A 36 7.71 1.90 -9.44
CA LYS A 36 8.98 2.47 -9.94
C LYS A 36 9.92 1.33 -10.33
N GLY A 37 9.89 0.96 -11.60
CA GLY A 37 10.68 -0.16 -12.13
C GLY A 37 10.25 -1.51 -11.54
N ARG A 38 11.02 -2.05 -10.59
CA ARG A 38 10.71 -3.31 -9.88
C ARG A 38 10.34 -3.13 -8.40
N GLU A 39 10.23 -1.88 -7.96
CA GLU A 39 9.85 -1.52 -6.61
C GLU A 39 8.45 -0.90 -6.61
N LEU A 40 7.63 -1.29 -5.65
CA LEU A 40 6.38 -0.61 -5.36
C LEU A 40 6.65 0.35 -4.21
N ARG A 41 6.51 1.65 -4.45
CA ARG A 41 6.67 2.68 -3.43
C ARG A 41 5.31 3.20 -3.05
N GLY A 42 5.06 3.33 -1.76
CA GLY A 42 3.76 3.80 -1.31
C GLY A 42 3.81 4.51 0.01
N MET A 43 2.63 4.95 0.40
CA MET A 43 2.38 5.65 1.65
C MET A 43 1.06 5.14 2.20
N VAL A 44 1.03 4.90 3.50
CA VAL A 44 -0.18 4.61 4.26
C VAL A 44 -0.34 5.73 5.29
N PHE A 45 -1.53 6.30 5.33
CA PHE A 45 -1.90 7.36 6.26
C PHE A 45 -3.06 6.88 7.14
N PHE A 46 -2.89 7.02 8.45
CA PHE A 46 -3.92 6.78 9.46
C PHE A 46 -4.54 8.12 9.88
N HIS A 47 -5.85 8.28 9.75
CA HIS A 47 -6.53 9.45 10.31
C HIS A 47 -6.43 9.43 11.84
N GLY A 48 -5.75 10.42 12.42
CA GLY A 48 -5.43 10.46 13.85
C GLY A 48 -4.11 9.81 14.24
N GLY A 49 -3.33 9.31 13.27
CA GLY A 49 -2.00 8.74 13.48
C GLY A 49 -0.98 9.31 12.50
N ASP A 50 0.04 8.50 12.19
CA ASP A 50 1.16 8.91 11.37
C ASP A 50 0.98 8.61 9.87
N GLU A 51 1.72 9.34 9.07
CA GLU A 51 1.99 9.01 7.67
C GLU A 51 3.25 8.14 7.60
N SER A 52 3.10 6.92 7.06
CA SER A 52 4.19 5.97 6.91
C SER A 52 4.46 5.68 5.45
N VAL A 53 5.71 5.79 5.03
CA VAL A 53 6.16 5.42 3.68
C VAL A 53 6.74 4.02 3.66
N PHE A 54 6.53 3.30 2.56
CA PHE A 54 7.08 1.96 2.38
C PHE A 54 7.64 1.73 0.98
N VAL A 55 8.53 0.75 0.87
CA VAL A 55 9.04 0.21 -0.38
C VAL A 55 8.89 -1.31 -0.35
N ALA A 56 8.05 -1.85 -1.22
CA ALA A 56 7.89 -3.28 -1.41
C ALA A 56 8.67 -3.74 -2.65
N ARG A 57 9.29 -4.93 -2.52
CA ARG A 57 10.05 -5.57 -3.59
C ARG A 57 9.53 -6.98 -3.77
N LYS A 58 9.47 -7.45 -5.01
CA LYS A 58 9.13 -8.84 -5.30
C LYS A 58 10.15 -9.75 -4.62
N THR A 59 9.70 -10.60 -3.70
CA THR A 59 10.54 -11.66 -3.16
C THR A 59 10.74 -12.75 -4.22
N VAL A 60 11.94 -13.31 -4.28
CA VAL A 60 12.17 -14.57 -5.01
C VAL A 60 11.64 -15.69 -4.12
N ASN A 61 10.47 -16.21 -4.46
CA ASN A 61 9.92 -17.38 -3.78
C ASN A 61 10.92 -18.53 -3.91
N ARG A 62 11.60 -18.88 -2.81
CA ARG A 62 12.55 -19.99 -2.76
C ARG A 62 12.00 -21.06 -1.83
N GLU A 63 10.79 -21.54 -2.11
CA GLU A 63 10.25 -22.73 -1.47
C GLU A 63 9.67 -23.69 -2.51
N ASN A 64 10.38 -24.81 -2.65
CA ASN A 64 9.80 -26.15 -2.53
C ASN A 64 10.93 -27.07 -2.01
N PRO A 65 11.15 -27.18 -0.68
CA PRO A 65 11.82 -28.36 -0.17
C PRO A 65 10.79 -29.49 -0.16
N THR A 66 10.83 -30.33 -1.21
CA THR A 66 10.16 -31.63 -1.22
C THR A 66 10.60 -32.40 0.02
N LYS A 67 9.64 -32.85 0.83
CA LYS A 67 9.85 -33.97 1.74
C LYS A 67 8.74 -34.98 1.57
#